data_AF-A0A2G5W0U6-F1
#
_entry.id   AF-A0A2G5W0U6-F1
#
_cell.length_a   1.000
_cell.length_b   1.000
_cell.length_c   1.000
_cell.angle_alpha   90.00
_cell.angle_beta   90.00
_cell.angle_gamma   90.00
#
_symmetry.space_group_name_H-M   'P 1'
#
loop_
_entity.id
_entity.type
_entity.pdbx_description
1 polymer ?
#
loop_
_entity_poly.entity_id
_entity_poly.type
_entity_poly.pdbx_seq_one_letter_code
_entity_poly.pdbx_strand_id
1 'polypeptide(L)'
;MAKLIALYKHPENKEEFDEHYFNVHSPITAKIPGLREMKVTKFTGSPMGGEPPYYLMCEMIYDDAASLKAGLSSDEGKASGKDLMGFAGKLVTLMIGEDSE
;
A
#
# COMPACT_ATOMS: atom_id res chain seq x y z
N MET A 1 10.30 12.54 4.95
CA MET A 1 10.45 11.77 3.67
C MET A 1 9.09 11.69 2.99
N ALA A 2 9.04 11.63 1.65
CA ALA A 2 7.77 11.52 0.94
C ALA A 2 7.21 10.09 1.01
N LYS A 3 5.90 9.95 1.14
CA LYS A 3 5.22 8.66 1.30
C LYS A 3 4.01 8.53 0.40
N LEU A 4 3.83 7.35 -0.18
CA LEU A 4 2.53 6.87 -0.63
C LEU A 4 1.98 5.92 0.45
N ILE A 5 0.78 6.20 0.93
CA ILE A 5 0.08 5.42 1.95
C ILE A 5 -1.11 4.74 1.28
N ALA A 6 -1.16 3.41 1.35
CA ALA A 6 -2.30 2.62 0.92
C ALA A 6 -3.00 2.02 2.15
N LEU A 7 -4.28 2.31 2.29
CA LEU A 7 -5.08 1.89 3.43
C LEU A 7 -6.27 1.06 2.95
N TYR A 8 -6.36 -0.18 3.41
CA TYR A 8 -7.30 -1.17 2.90
C TYR A 8 -8.41 -1.42 3.92
N LYS A 9 -9.66 -1.31 3.48
CA LYS A 9 -10.82 -1.83 4.22
C LYS A 9 -10.79 -3.38 4.24
N HIS A 10 -11.66 -3.97 5.06
CA HIS A 10 -11.79 -5.43 5.12
C HIS A 10 -12.24 -6.02 3.79
N PRO A 11 -11.48 -6.98 3.22
CA PRO A 11 -11.94 -7.76 2.09
C PRO A 11 -13.04 -8.75 2.53
N GLU A 12 -13.87 -9.18 1.59
CA GLU A 12 -14.85 -10.26 1.82
C GLU A 12 -14.15 -11.58 2.15
N ASN A 13 -13.03 -11.86 1.47
CA ASN A 13 -12.17 -13.02 1.71
C ASN A 13 -10.76 -12.57 2.14
N LYS A 14 -10.45 -12.70 3.43
CA LYS A 14 -9.16 -12.27 4.01
C LYS A 14 -7.99 -13.16 3.57
N GLU A 15 -8.22 -14.46 3.39
CA GLU A 15 -7.18 -15.41 2.99
C GLU A 15 -6.74 -15.17 1.54
N GLU A 16 -7.69 -15.06 0.60
CA GLU A 16 -7.40 -14.76 -0.80
C GLU A 16 -6.76 -13.37 -0.97
N PHE A 17 -7.22 -12.38 -0.21
CA PHE A 17 -6.58 -11.06 -0.19
C PHE A 17 -5.13 -11.17 0.30
N ASP A 18 -4.87 -11.91 1.37
CA ASP A 18 -3.53 -12.08 1.91
C ASP A 18 -2.60 -12.80 0.93
N GLU A 19 -3.06 -13.90 0.34
CA GLU A 19 -2.29 -14.64 -0.66
C GLU A 19 -1.89 -13.74 -1.83
N HIS A 20 -2.84 -13.00 -2.40
CA HIS A 20 -2.54 -12.08 -3.51
C HIS A 20 -1.65 -10.92 -3.06
N TYR A 21 -1.96 -10.32 -1.90
CA TYR A 21 -1.22 -9.17 -1.39
C TYR A 21 0.25 -9.50 -1.15
N PHE A 22 0.55 -10.59 -0.44
CA PHE A 22 1.92 -10.92 -0.04
C PHE A 22 2.71 -11.64 -1.13
N ASN A 23 2.07 -12.45 -1.98
CA ASN A 23 2.78 -13.24 -2.98
C ASN A 23 2.81 -12.60 -4.38
N VAL A 24 1.91 -11.65 -4.66
CA VAL A 24 1.81 -10.99 -5.98
C VAL A 24 2.02 -9.49 -5.87
N HIS A 25 1.15 -8.80 -5.13
CA HIS A 25 1.13 -7.33 -5.11
C HIS A 25 2.41 -6.73 -4.50
N SER A 26 2.76 -7.18 -3.30
CA SER A 26 3.92 -6.69 -2.54
C SER A 26 5.24 -6.88 -3.30
N PRO A 27 5.54 -8.06 -3.91
CA PRO A 27 6.72 -8.22 -4.77
C PRO A 27 6.75 -7.34 -6.03
N ILE A 28 5.60 -6.99 -6.60
CA ILE A 28 5.54 -6.04 -7.74
C ILE A 28 5.86 -4.63 -7.24
N THR A 29 5.22 -4.20 -6.15
CA THR A 29 5.42 -2.88 -5.53
C THR A 29 6.87 -2.68 -5.07
N ALA A 30 7.51 -3.72 -4.52
CA ALA A 30 8.91 -3.66 -4.07
C ALA A 30 9.91 -3.40 -5.21
N LYS A 31 9.52 -3.56 -6.49
CA LYS A 31 10.36 -3.28 -7.65
C LYS A 31 10.30 -1.83 -8.13
N ILE A 32 9.43 -1.00 -7.55
CA ILE A 32 9.25 0.38 -7.99
C ILE A 32 10.56 1.16 -7.83
N PRO A 33 11.09 1.77 -8.91
CA PRO A 33 12.29 2.60 -8.84
C PRO A 33 12.12 3.76 -7.85
N GLY A 34 13.15 4.00 -7.04
CA GLY A 34 13.17 5.08 -6.04
C GLY A 34 12.49 4.73 -4.71
N LEU A 35 11.82 3.58 -4.60
CA LEU A 35 11.28 3.09 -3.33
C LEU A 35 12.44 2.78 -2.37
N ARG A 36 12.42 3.41 -1.20
CA ARG A 36 13.43 3.21 -0.14
C ARG A 36 13.03 2.15 0.85
N GLU A 37 11.76 2.18 1.24
CA GLU A 37 11.24 1.27 2.25
C GLU A 37 9.75 1.03 2.02
N MET A 38 9.31 -0.20 2.28
CA MET A 38 7.91 -0.58 2.26
C MET A 38 7.55 -1.20 3.61
N LYS A 39 6.66 -0.55 4.36
CA LYS A 39 6.17 -1.05 5.65
C LYS A 39 4.73 -1.50 5.51
N VAL A 40 4.47 -2.74 5.89
CA VAL A 40 3.12 -3.32 5.87
C VAL A 40 2.67 -3.58 7.30
N THR A 41 1.50 -3.05 7.64
CA THR A 41 0.89 -3.18 8.96
C THR A 41 -0.47 -3.82 8.82
N LYS A 42 -0.68 -4.99 9.43
CA LYS A 42 -2.01 -5.55 9.64
C LYS A 42 -2.57 -5.04 10.96
N PHE A 43 -3.80 -4.53 10.94
CA PHE A 43 -4.46 -4.06 12.14
C PHE A 43 -5.12 -5.23 12.86
N THR A 44 -4.75 -5.45 14.12
CA THR A 44 -5.21 -6.60 14.92
C THR A 44 -6.33 -6.27 15.89
N GLY A 45 -6.67 -4.98 16.06
CA GLY A 45 -7.73 -4.55 16.96
C GLY A 45 -7.85 -3.03 17.05
N SER A 46 -8.95 -2.57 17.67
CA SER A 46 -9.19 -1.17 18.00
C SER A 46 -9.07 -0.95 19.51
N PRO A 47 -8.42 0.13 19.98
CA PRO A 47 -8.41 0.50 21.40
C PRO A 47 -9.79 0.74 22.00
N MET A 48 -10.79 1.07 21.16
CA MET A 48 -12.19 1.25 21.58
C MET A 48 -12.96 -0.09 21.64
N GLY A 49 -12.28 -1.22 21.39
CA GLY A 49 -12.89 -2.54 21.21
C GLY A 49 -13.45 -2.73 19.79
N GLY A 50 -13.66 -3.99 19.42
CA GLY A 50 -14.22 -4.39 18.12
C GLY A 50 -13.21 -4.42 16.96
N GLU A 51 -13.74 -4.65 15.76
CA GLU A 51 -12.96 -4.75 14.52
C GLU A 51 -12.49 -3.35 14.07
N PRO A 52 -11.19 -3.16 13.75
CA PRO A 52 -10.70 -1.88 13.23
C PRO A 52 -11.37 -1.55 11.88
N PRO A 53 -11.54 -0.26 11.52
CA PRO A 53 -12.16 0.12 10.25
C PRO A 53 -11.33 -0.29 9.01
N TYR A 54 -10.05 -0.57 9.21
CA TYR A 54 -9.11 -0.97 8.19
C TYR A 54 -8.47 -2.31 8.56
N TYR A 55 -8.18 -3.10 7.53
CA TYR A 55 -7.56 -4.40 7.64
C TYR A 55 -6.03 -4.31 7.57
N LEU A 56 -5.52 -3.54 6.61
CA LEU A 56 -4.10 -3.45 6.30
C LEU A 56 -3.73 -2.02 5.89
N MET A 57 -2.51 -1.61 6.21
CA MET A 57 -1.86 -0.40 5.70
C MET A 57 -0.52 -0.76 5.06
N CYS A 58 -0.17 -0.05 3.99
CA CYS A 58 1.16 -0.05 3.40
C CYS A 58 1.69 1.38 3.31
N GLU A 59 2.87 1.63 3.85
CA GLU A 59 3.63 2.85 3.64
C GLU A 59 4.78 2.56 2.68
N MET A 60 4.85 3.30 1.57
CA MET A 60 5.93 3.27 0.59
C MET A 60 6.69 4.59 0.69
N ILE A 61 7.94 4.52 1.15
CA ILE A 61 8.77 5.67 1.51
C ILE A 61 9.75 5.97 0.38
N TYR A 62 9.86 7.24 0.02
CA TYR A 62 10.73 7.78 -1.01
C TYR A 62 11.55 8.95 -0.44
N ASP A 63 12.69 9.27 -1.06
CA ASP A 63 13.53 10.38 -0.61
C ASP A 63 12.77 11.72 -0.63
N ASP A 64 12.04 11.97 -1.72
CA ASP A 64 11.29 13.20 -1.97
C ASP A 64 10.07 12.96 -2.89
N ALA A 65 9.24 13.99 -3.03
CA ALA A 65 8.03 13.93 -3.86
C ALA A 65 8.33 13.71 -5.35
N ALA A 66 9.50 14.14 -5.85
CA ALA A 66 9.90 13.94 -7.24
C ALA A 66 10.22 12.46 -7.51
N SER A 67 10.94 11.82 -6.59
CA SER A 67 11.27 10.40 -6.60
C SER A 67 10.01 9.54 -6.53
N LEU A 68 9.08 9.90 -5.64
CA LEU A 68 7.76 9.25 -5.56
C LEU A 68 7.03 9.33 -6.91
N LYS A 69 6.90 10.53 -7.48
CA LYS A 69 6.19 10.72 -8.76
C LYS A 69 6.84 9.96 -9.91
N ALA A 70 8.17 9.95 -9.97
CA ALA A 70 8.92 9.19 -10.97
C ALA A 70 8.70 7.68 -10.79
N GLY A 71 8.77 7.17 -9.56
CA GLY A 71 8.49 5.78 -9.22
C GLY A 71 7.08 5.36 -9.65
N LEU A 72 6.05 6.15 -9.34
CA LEU A 72 4.67 5.84 -9.75
C LEU A 72 4.46 5.90 -11.27
N SER A 73 5.26 6.70 -11.99
CA SER A 73 5.17 6.83 -13.45
C SER A 73 5.96 5.77 -14.22
N SER A 74 6.80 4.99 -13.53
CA SER A 74 7.57 3.87 -14.09
C SER A 74 6.68 2.73 -14.55
N ASP A 75 7.25 1.76 -15.28
CA ASP A 75 6.51 0.59 -15.73
C ASP A 75 6.17 -0.34 -14.55
N GLU A 76 7.03 -0.45 -13.56
CA GLU A 76 6.78 -1.15 -12.31
C GLU A 76 5.67 -0.48 -11.49
N GLY A 77 5.67 0.86 -11.41
CA GLY A 77 4.63 1.64 -10.74
C GLY A 77 3.25 1.44 -11.38
N LYS A 78 3.19 1.48 -12.72
CA LYS A 78 1.95 1.19 -13.47
C LYS A 78 1.51 -0.26 -13.29
N ALA A 79 2.45 -1.22 -13.25
CA ALA A 79 2.12 -2.62 -13.02
C ALA A 79 1.53 -2.83 -11.62
N SER A 80 2.14 -2.26 -10.58
CA SER A 80 1.63 -2.27 -9.20
C SER A 80 0.23 -1.65 -9.13
N GLY A 81 0.03 -0.47 -9.73
CA GLY A 81 -1.27 0.20 -9.76
C GLY A 81 -2.34 -0.60 -10.50
N LYS A 82 -1.99 -1.24 -11.62
CA LYS A 82 -2.92 -2.09 -12.39
C LYS A 82 -3.35 -3.31 -11.58
N ASP A 83 -2.39 -3.98 -10.95
CA ASP A 83 -2.66 -5.12 -10.07
C ASP A 83 -3.56 -4.70 -8.90
N LEU A 84 -3.19 -3.62 -8.20
CA LEU A 84 -3.96 -3.05 -7.09
C LEU A 84 -5.43 -2.83 -7.44
N MET A 85 -5.69 -2.19 -8.58
CA MET A 85 -7.07 -1.91 -9.01
C MET A 85 -7.85 -3.19 -9.32
N GLY A 86 -7.17 -4.27 -9.71
CA GLY A 86 -7.77 -5.57 -9.99
C GLY A 86 -8.28 -6.28 -8.74
N PHE A 87 -7.46 -6.40 -7.70
CA PHE A 87 -7.82 -7.19 -6.51
C PHE A 87 -8.42 -6.38 -5.36
N ALA A 88 -8.06 -5.09 -5.23
CA ALA A 88 -8.42 -4.27 -4.07
C ALA A 88 -8.93 -2.87 -4.40
N GLY A 89 -9.26 -2.56 -5.66
CA GLY A 89 -9.65 -1.22 -6.10
C GLY A 89 -10.84 -0.60 -5.36
N LYS A 90 -11.78 -1.41 -4.84
CA LYS A 90 -12.92 -0.93 -4.01
C LYS A 90 -12.60 -0.80 -2.52
N LEU A 91 -11.46 -1.35 -2.08
CA LEU A 91 -11.06 -1.45 -0.68
C LEU A 91 -9.98 -0.42 -0.31
N VAL A 92 -9.14 -0.04 -1.29
CA VAL A 92 -7.97 0.79 -1.06
C VAL A 92 -8.31 2.28 -1.10
N THR A 93 -7.75 3.03 -0.16
CA THR A 93 -7.60 4.48 -0.20
C THR A 93 -6.11 4.79 -0.35
N LEU A 94 -5.77 5.65 -1.31
CA LEU A 94 -4.39 6.11 -1.53
C LEU A 94 -4.24 7.56 -1.09
N MET A 95 -3.17 7.86 -0.34
CA MET A 95 -2.83 9.21 0.12
C MET A 95 -1.34 9.45 -0.08
N ILE A 96 -0.97 10.67 -0.44
CA ILE A 96 0.43 11.12 -0.41
C ILE A 96 0.62 11.94 0.86
N GLY A 97 1.69 11.68 1.58
CA GLY A 97 2.02 12.38 2.82
C GLY A 97 3.52 12.52 3.02
N GLU A 98 3.90 13.34 4.01
CA GLU A 98 5.28 13.53 4.44
C GLU A 98 5.32 13.52 5.97
N ASP A 99 6.38 12.97 6.54
CA ASP A 99 6.61 13.07 7.99
C ASP A 99 6.75 14.55 8.39
N SER A 100 6.04 14.95 9.45
CA SER A 100 5.95 16.37 9.85
C SER A 100 7.06 16.82 10.80
N GLU A 101 7.84 15.90 11.35
CA GLU A 101 8.97 16.11 12.26
C GLU A 101 10.09 15.12 12.00
#